data_AF-A0A1A0WHZ2-F1
#
_entry.id   AF-A0A1A0WHZ2-F1
#
_cell.length_a   1.000
_cell.length_b   1.000
_cell.length_c   1.000
_cell.angle_alpha   90.00
_cell.angle_beta   90.00
_cell.angle_gamma   90.00
#
_symmetry.space_group_name_H-M   'P 1'
#
loop_
_entity.id
_entity.type
_entity.pdbx_description
1 polymer ?
#
loop_
_entity_poly.entity_id
_entity_poly.type
_entity_poly.pdbx_seq_one_letter_code
_entity_poly.pdbx_strand_id
1 'polypeptide(L)'
;DFANELHTFGIYGQRDYNAWIAKIMCKRLHNGVDHTAQDSVGFVKKQLAKDSTDAQSWQFTGTAINYYCPDQRFVYEQAAH
;
A
#
# COMPACT_ATOMS: atom_id res chain seq x y z
N ASP A 1 4.24 -2.51 13.87
CA ASP A 1 3.11 -3.43 13.62
C ASP A 1 2.27 -2.79 12.54
N PHE A 2 2.02 -3.50 11.43
CA PHE A 2 1.46 -2.90 10.23
C PHE A 2 0.09 -2.26 10.47
N ALA A 3 -0.85 -3.00 11.08
CA ALA A 3 -2.20 -2.50 11.31
C ALA A 3 -2.22 -1.32 12.30
N ASN A 4 -1.41 -1.38 13.36
CA ASN A 4 -1.31 -0.25 14.30
C ASN A 4 -0.75 1.02 13.64
N GLU A 5 0.18 0.89 12.70
CA GLU A 5 0.70 2.04 11.95
C GLU A 5 -0.38 2.63 11.02
N LEU A 6 -1.14 1.78 10.33
CA LEU A 6 -2.28 2.21 9.52
C LEU A 6 -3.35 2.98 10.32
N HIS A 7 -3.58 2.59 11.58
CA HIS A 7 -4.51 3.32 12.44
C HIS A 7 -4.07 4.77 12.72
N THR A 8 -2.77 5.08 12.69
CA THR A 8 -2.27 6.47 12.84
C THR A 8 -2.65 7.37 11.66
N PHE A 9 -2.92 6.75 10.50
CA PHE A 9 -3.43 7.41 9.29
C PHE A 9 -4.96 7.41 9.21
N GLY A 10 -5.64 6.91 10.24
CA GLY A 10 -7.08 6.71 10.24
C GLY A 10 -7.55 5.62 9.28
N ILE A 11 -6.67 4.68 8.91
CA ILE A 11 -6.99 3.56 8.02
C ILE A 11 -7.34 2.36 8.90
N TYR A 12 -8.64 2.12 9.05
CA TYR A 12 -9.16 1.03 9.86
C TYR A 12 -9.58 -0.15 9.00
N GLY A 13 -9.28 -1.35 9.49
CA GLY A 13 -9.64 -2.59 8.81
C GLY A 13 -9.23 -3.81 9.64
N GLN A 14 -9.68 -4.99 9.22
CA GLN A 14 -9.22 -6.22 9.85
C GLN A 14 -7.73 -6.40 9.60
N ARG A 15 -6.95 -6.62 10.67
CA ARG A 15 -5.49 -6.73 10.61
C ARG A 15 -4.99 -7.68 9.52
N ASP A 16 -5.56 -8.88 9.45
CA ASP A 16 -5.14 -9.89 8.47
C ASP A 16 -5.57 -9.53 7.04
N TYR A 17 -6.68 -8.81 6.87
CA TYR A 17 -7.12 -8.32 5.58
C TYR A 17 -6.18 -7.23 5.05
N ASN A 18 -5.82 -6.25 5.90
CA ASN A 18 -4.85 -5.22 5.55
C ASN A 18 -3.49 -5.84 5.19
N ALA A 19 -3.00 -6.79 6.01
CA ALA A 19 -1.77 -7.52 5.73
C ALA A 19 -1.85 -8.30 4.40
N TRP A 20 -3.00 -8.88 4.08
CA TRP A 20 -3.22 -9.57 2.81
C TRP A 20 -3.18 -8.62 1.61
N ILE A 21 -3.84 -7.47 1.68
CA ILE A 21 -3.78 -6.43 0.63
C ILE A 21 -2.32 -6.02 0.37
N ALA A 22 -1.55 -5.75 1.42
CA ALA A 22 -0.16 -5.34 1.33
C ALA A 22 0.70 -6.42 0.63
N LYS A 23 0.53 -7.69 0.98
CA LYS A 23 1.23 -8.81 0.33
C LYS A 23 0.86 -8.96 -1.14
N ILE A 24 -0.42 -8.81 -1.49
CA ILE A 24 -0.87 -8.88 -2.90
C ILE A 24 -0.31 -7.71 -3.70
N MET A 25 -0.35 -6.49 -3.16
CA MET A 25 0.25 -5.30 -3.78
C MET A 25 1.75 -5.53 -4.05
N CYS A 26 2.51 -6.02 -3.06
CA CYS A 26 3.93 -6.33 -3.25
C CYS A 26 4.15 -7.41 -4.32
N LYS A 27 3.32 -8.46 -4.35
CA LYS A 27 3.40 -9.49 -5.40
C LYS A 27 3.12 -8.92 -6.79
N ARG A 28 2.20 -7.96 -6.91
CA ARG A 28 1.92 -7.27 -8.18
C ARG A 28 3.12 -6.47 -8.67
N LEU A 29 3.80 -5.75 -7.78
CA LEU A 29 5.04 -5.04 -8.09
C LEU A 29 6.15 -5.99 -8.58
N HIS A 30 6.45 -7.05 -7.81
CA HIS A 30 7.49 -8.02 -8.20
C HIS A 30 7.21 -8.72 -9.54
N ASN A 31 5.93 -8.94 -9.86
CA ASN A 31 5.53 -9.59 -11.09
C ASN A 31 5.41 -8.61 -12.28
N GLY A 32 5.73 -7.32 -12.08
CA GLY A 32 5.58 -6.30 -13.12
C GLY A 32 4.13 -6.04 -13.53
N VAL A 33 3.16 -6.35 -12.67
CA VAL A 33 1.74 -6.01 -12.90
C VAL A 33 1.49 -4.55 -12.57
N ASP A 34 2.08 -4.08 -11.46
CA ASP A 34 2.16 -2.67 -11.14
C ASP A 34 3.53 -2.17 -11.59
N HIS A 35 3.59 -1.20 -12.50
CA HIS A 35 4.86 -0.66 -13.01
C HIS A 35 5.29 0.59 -12.24
N THR A 36 4.32 1.25 -11.61
CA THR A 36 4.51 2.52 -10.90
C THR A 36 3.87 2.45 -9.51
N ALA A 37 4.26 3.36 -8.62
CA ALA A 37 3.61 3.48 -7.32
C ALA A 37 2.13 3.83 -7.47
N GLN A 38 1.77 4.60 -8.50
CA GLN A 38 0.40 4.99 -8.81
C GLN A 38 -0.47 3.78 -9.14
N ASP A 39 0.06 2.77 -9.84
CA ASP A 39 -0.66 1.51 -10.12
C ASP A 39 -0.99 0.78 -8.82
N SER A 40 0.01 0.65 -7.93
CA SER A 40 -0.16 0.01 -6.62
C SER A 40 -1.11 0.79 -5.71
N VAL A 41 -1.03 2.12 -5.68
CA VAL A 41 -1.97 2.98 -4.96
C VAL A 41 -3.39 2.83 -5.52
N GLY A 42 -3.54 2.75 -6.84
CA GLY A 42 -4.83 2.50 -7.48
C GLY A 42 -5.42 1.14 -7.12
N PHE A 43 -4.58 0.11 -6.99
CA PHE A 43 -5.00 -1.20 -6.46
C PHE A 43 -5.44 -1.09 -4.99
N VAL A 44 -4.60 -0.53 -4.12
CA VAL A 44 -4.86 -0.38 -2.68
C VAL A 44 -6.15 0.42 -2.45
N LYS A 45 -6.33 1.56 -3.12
CA LYS A 45 -7.53 2.41 -3.01
C LYS A 45 -8.82 1.62 -3.30
N LYS A 46 -8.79 0.68 -4.25
CA LYS A 46 -9.95 -0.18 -4.56
C LYS A 46 -10.25 -1.23 -3.49
N GLN A 47 -9.29 -1.54 -2.62
CA GLN A 47 -9.45 -2.48 -1.52
C GLN A 47 -9.84 -1.79 -0.19
N LEU A 48 -9.51 -0.51 -0.05
CA LEU A 48 -9.87 0.28 1.13
C LEU A 48 -11.37 0.63 1.16
N ALA A 49 -11.83 1.13 2.30
CA ALA A 49 -13.19 1.61 2.46
C ALA A 49 -13.51 2.74 1.45
N LYS A 50 -14.76 2.85 1.02
CA LYS A 50 -15.18 3.78 -0.06
C LYS A 50 -14.91 5.26 0.26
N ASP A 51 -14.84 5.60 1.53
CA ASP A 51 -14.56 6.93 2.07
C ASP A 51 -13.06 7.17 2.32
N SER A 52 -12.20 6.18 2.06
CA SER A 52 -10.76 6.35 2.19
C SER A 52 -10.24 7.37 1.16
N THR A 53 -9.39 8.25 1.65
CA THR A 53 -8.81 9.32 0.85
C THR A 53 -7.66 8.83 -0.03
N ASP A 54 -7.30 9.63 -1.03
CA ASP A 54 -6.08 9.38 -1.82
C ASP A 54 -4.83 9.39 -0.94
N ALA A 55 -4.74 10.33 0.02
CA ALA A 55 -3.64 10.40 0.96
C ALA A 55 -3.50 9.11 1.79
N GLN A 56 -4.61 8.56 2.27
CA GLN A 56 -4.62 7.29 3.00
C GLN A 56 -4.16 6.12 2.12
N SER A 57 -4.57 6.11 0.85
CA SER A 57 -4.12 5.07 -0.09
C SER A 57 -2.61 5.15 -0.32
N TRP A 58 -2.04 6.35 -0.42
CA TRP A 58 -0.59 6.57 -0.51
C TRP A 58 0.16 6.16 0.75
N GLN A 59 -0.39 6.49 1.93
CA GLN A 59 0.18 6.12 3.23
C GLN A 59 0.18 4.60 3.40
N PHE A 60 -0.93 3.94 3.06
CA PHE A 60 -1.00 2.48 3.08
C PHE A 60 0.05 1.86 2.16
N THR A 61 0.16 2.32 0.91
CA THR A 61 1.15 1.79 -0.05
C THR A 61 2.57 1.97 0.46
N GLY A 62 2.92 3.15 0.97
CA GLY A 62 4.26 3.42 1.51
C GLY A 62 4.59 2.51 2.70
N THR A 63 3.65 2.36 3.64
CA THR A 63 3.80 1.43 4.77
C THR A 63 3.86 -0.02 4.30
N ALA A 64 3.06 -0.43 3.32
CA ALA A 64 3.07 -1.79 2.77
C ALA A 64 4.42 -2.14 2.14
N ILE A 65 4.99 -1.22 1.34
CA ILE A 65 6.32 -1.37 0.76
C ILE A 65 7.38 -1.50 1.85
N ASN A 66 7.34 -0.66 2.89
CA ASN A 66 8.28 -0.72 4.01
C ASN A 66 8.26 -2.05 4.77
N TYR A 67 7.09 -2.67 4.93
CA TYR A 67 6.95 -3.90 5.72
C TYR A 67 7.06 -5.20 4.92
N TYR A 68 6.61 -5.21 3.65
CA TYR A 68 6.41 -6.45 2.90
C TYR A 68 7.23 -6.57 1.62
N CYS A 69 7.71 -5.47 1.04
CA CYS A 69 8.60 -5.49 -0.13
C CYS A 69 9.57 -4.29 -0.13
N PRO A 70 10.46 -4.20 0.88
CA PRO A 70 11.37 -3.05 1.01
C PRO A 70 12.37 -2.95 -0.16
N ASP A 71 12.61 -4.04 -0.89
CA ASP A 71 13.39 -4.06 -2.12
C ASP A 71 12.71 -3.32 -3.29
N GLN A 72 11.39 -3.09 -3.21
CA GLN A 72 10.60 -2.32 -4.19
C GLN A 72 10.47 -0.83 -3.83
N ARG A 73 11.17 -0.35 -2.78
CA ARG A 73 11.12 1.06 -2.34
C ARG A 73 11.41 2.07 -3.45
N PHE A 74 12.29 1.72 -4.38
CA PHE A 74 12.64 2.57 -5.51
C PHE A 74 11.43 2.97 -6.37
N VAL A 75 10.38 2.14 -6.42
CA VAL A 75 9.13 2.44 -7.15
C VAL A 75 8.37 3.57 -6.46
N TYR A 76 8.37 3.59 -5.12
CA TYR A 76 7.72 4.63 -4.32
C TYR A 76 8.50 5.94 -4.35
N GLU A 77 9.83 5.88 -4.23
CA GLU A 77 10.71 7.05 -4.27
C GLU A 77 10.64 7.79 -5.62
N GLN A 78 10.49 7.06 -6.73
CA GLN A 78 10.27 7.65 -8.05
C GLN A 78 9.00 8.48 -8.17
N ALA A 79 7.97 8.20 -7.36
CA ALA A 79 6.71 8.95 -7.38
C ALA A 79 6.72 10.18 -6.46
N ALA A 80 7.74 10.33 -5.61
CA ALA A 80 7.92 11.49 -4.74
C ALA A 80 8.68 12.65 -5.40
N HIS A 81 9.12 12.47 -6.65
CA HIS A 81 9.82 13.43 -7.50
C HIS A 81 8.92 13.92 -8.65
#